data_AF-A0A9E6WJK6-F1
#
_entry.id   AF-A0A9E6WJK6-F1
#
_cell.length_a   1.000
_cell.length_b   1.000
_cell.length_c   1.000
_cell.angle_alpha   90.00
_cell.angle_beta   90.00
_cell.angle_gamma   90.00
#
_symmetry.space_group_name_H-M   'P 1'
#
loop_
_entity.id
_entity.type
_entity.pdbx_description
1 polymer ?
#
loop_
_entity_poly.entity_id
_entity_poly.type
_entity_poly.pdbx_seq_one_letter_code
_entity_poly.pdbx_strand_id
1 'polypeptide(L)'
;MKAATDPVTQALLRPVFLAPMAGITDRPTRDMVSGFGAGLVVSEMVASQEMVQARPGTRERAELGADIEGTAVQIAGREAHWMAEAARQVADRGARIIDINMGCPAKKVTNGWSGSALMRAPDHALRLIEAVVDAVDVPVTLKTRLGWDGDCLNAPEIARRAEGAGVRMITIHGRTRCQFYKGTADWAAIRAVKDAVGVPVIANGDITDTASARRALAQSGADGVMVGRGARGKPWLLAQIAADLAGGPGPEIPEGAALV
;
A
#
# COMPACT_ATOMS: atom_id res chain seq x y z
N MET A 1 -19.48 -8.77 -23.78
CA MET A 1 -18.43 -8.94 -22.75
C MET A 1 -18.39 -7.63 -21.96
N LYS A 2 -18.87 -7.57 -20.70
CA LYS A 2 -18.65 -6.36 -19.88
C LYS A 2 -17.14 -6.25 -19.70
N ALA A 3 -16.53 -5.12 -20.07
CA ALA A 3 -15.14 -4.88 -19.76
C ALA A 3 -14.94 -5.11 -18.26
N ALA A 4 -13.97 -5.95 -17.88
CA ALA A 4 -13.63 -6.14 -16.48
C ALA A 4 -13.27 -4.77 -15.91
N THR A 5 -13.94 -4.35 -14.84
CA THR A 5 -13.69 -3.07 -14.19
C THR A 5 -12.25 -3.03 -13.69
N ASP A 6 -11.54 -1.93 -13.90
CA ASP A 6 -10.18 -1.71 -13.42
C ASP A 6 -10.08 -2.06 -11.90
N PRO A 7 -9.18 -2.98 -11.48
CA PRO A 7 -9.04 -3.40 -10.08
C PRO A 7 -8.87 -2.25 -9.09
N VAL A 8 -8.18 -1.16 -9.49
CA VAL A 8 -8.03 0.03 -8.64
C VAL A 8 -9.37 0.73 -8.43
N THR A 9 -10.16 0.85 -9.50
CA THR A 9 -11.52 1.44 -9.43
C THR A 9 -12.43 0.58 -8.56
N GLN A 10 -12.33 -0.75 -8.66
CA GLN A 10 -13.09 -1.68 -7.81
C GLN A 10 -12.72 -1.55 -6.33
N ALA A 11 -11.42 -1.46 -6.00
CA ALA A 11 -10.96 -1.25 -4.63
C ALA A 11 -11.54 0.03 -4.02
N LEU A 12 -11.66 1.10 -4.81
CA LEU A 12 -12.18 2.40 -4.35
C LEU A 12 -13.69 2.42 -4.06
N LEU A 13 -14.44 1.36 -4.39
CA LEU A 13 -15.81 1.19 -3.91
C LEU A 13 -15.86 1.04 -2.38
N ARG A 14 -14.77 0.55 -1.77
CA ARG A 14 -14.59 0.46 -0.31
C ARG A 14 -13.18 0.97 0.03
N PRO A 15 -12.95 2.29 0.11
CA PRO A 15 -11.62 2.88 0.13
C PRO A 15 -10.94 2.79 1.52
N VAL A 16 -10.95 1.60 2.12
CA VAL A 16 -10.34 1.26 3.41
C VAL A 16 -9.49 0.00 3.20
N PHE A 17 -8.17 0.19 3.21
CA PHE A 17 -7.21 -0.84 2.75
C PHE A 17 -6.33 -1.36 3.89
N LEU A 18 -5.87 -2.61 3.77
CA LEU A 18 -4.92 -3.20 4.72
C LEU A 18 -3.49 -2.87 4.29
N ALA A 19 -2.72 -2.29 5.22
CA ALA A 19 -1.33 -1.95 4.97
C ALA A 19 -0.43 -3.19 4.92
N PRO A 20 0.58 -3.21 4.02
CA PRO A 20 1.59 -4.25 4.00
C PRO A 20 2.43 -4.18 5.28
N MET A 21 2.51 -5.27 6.04
CA MET A 21 3.32 -5.40 7.25
C MET A 21 4.08 -6.72 7.24
N ALA A 22 5.38 -6.66 6.95
CA ALA A 22 6.25 -7.83 6.96
C ALA A 22 6.18 -8.59 8.30
N GLY A 23 6.02 -9.91 8.21
CA GLY A 23 5.80 -10.85 9.30
C GLY A 23 4.41 -10.84 9.91
N ILE A 24 3.44 -10.13 9.31
CA ILE A 24 2.11 -9.94 9.90
C ILE A 24 1.00 -10.09 8.86
N THR A 25 1.07 -9.38 7.73
CA THR A 25 0.07 -9.52 6.67
C THR A 25 0.41 -10.67 5.75
N ASP A 26 0.65 -11.84 6.32
CA ASP A 26 0.76 -13.10 5.58
C ASP A 26 -0.59 -13.49 4.96
N ARG A 27 -0.61 -14.57 4.17
CA ARG A 27 -1.84 -14.98 3.48
C ARG A 27 -3.02 -15.25 4.44
N PRO A 28 -2.88 -16.04 5.52
CA PRO A 28 -3.99 -16.26 6.45
C PRO A 28 -4.56 -14.96 7.04
N THR A 29 -3.71 -14.01 7.41
CA THR A 29 -4.17 -12.71 7.92
C THR A 29 -4.95 -11.94 6.86
N ARG A 30 -4.48 -11.93 5.61
CA ARG A 30 -5.15 -11.25 4.51
C ARG A 30 -6.48 -11.91 4.15
N ASP A 31 -6.54 -13.24 4.16
CA ASP A 31 -7.78 -14.00 3.89
C ASP A 31 -8.83 -13.70 4.96
N MET A 32 -8.42 -13.65 6.24
CA MET A 32 -9.29 -13.29 7.35
C MET A 32 -9.83 -11.85 7.22
N VAL A 33 -8.96 -10.87 6.94
CA VAL A 33 -9.38 -9.47 6.76
C VAL A 33 -10.29 -9.30 5.53
N SER A 34 -9.99 -10.00 4.44
CA SER A 34 -10.81 -9.97 3.22
C SER A 34 -12.18 -10.60 3.44
N GLY A 35 -12.27 -11.66 4.26
CA GLY A 35 -13.53 -12.32 4.63
C GLY A 35 -14.54 -11.38 5.32
N PHE A 36 -14.08 -10.31 5.97
CA PHE A 36 -14.97 -9.28 6.52
C PHE A 36 -15.38 -8.21 5.49
N GLY A 37 -14.79 -8.18 4.31
CA GLY A 37 -15.12 -7.24 3.24
C GLY A 37 -14.23 -6.00 3.15
N ALA A 38 -12.93 -6.13 3.44
CA ALA A 38 -11.94 -5.07 3.14
C ALA A 38 -11.89 -4.75 1.64
N GLY A 39 -11.62 -3.50 1.27
CA GLY A 39 -11.61 -3.11 -0.15
C GLY A 39 -10.36 -3.54 -0.92
N LEU A 40 -9.20 -3.52 -0.26
CA LEU A 40 -7.94 -3.99 -0.80
C LEU A 40 -7.04 -4.47 0.35
N VAL A 41 -6.42 -5.63 0.19
CA VAL A 41 -5.36 -6.11 1.07
C VAL A 41 -4.03 -6.16 0.33
N VAL A 42 -2.97 -5.69 0.96
CA VAL A 42 -1.63 -5.68 0.36
C VAL A 42 -0.77 -6.76 1.01
N SER A 43 -0.06 -7.54 0.20
CA SER A 43 0.86 -8.60 0.66
C SER A 43 1.96 -8.05 1.57
N GLU A 44 2.71 -8.94 2.19
CA GLU A 44 4.02 -8.55 2.71
C GLU A 44 4.92 -8.01 1.59
N MET A 45 5.91 -7.20 1.97
CA MET A 45 6.90 -6.69 1.04
C MET A 45 7.79 -7.83 0.50
N VAL A 46 7.82 -7.98 -0.81
CA VAL A 46 8.63 -8.94 -1.55
C VAL A 46 9.90 -8.25 -2.06
N ALA A 47 11.07 -8.76 -1.68
CA ALA A 47 12.33 -8.24 -2.20
C ALA A 47 12.55 -8.76 -3.63
N SER A 48 12.58 -7.86 -4.61
CA SER A 48 12.49 -8.21 -6.04
C SER A 48 13.63 -9.11 -6.51
N GLN A 49 14.87 -8.78 -6.16
CA GLN A 49 16.03 -9.62 -6.52
C GLN A 49 15.93 -11.03 -5.91
N GLU A 50 15.48 -11.14 -4.67
CA GLU A 50 15.35 -12.41 -3.97
C GLU A 50 14.24 -13.29 -4.57
N MET A 51 13.15 -12.65 -5.01
CA MET A 51 12.03 -13.32 -5.68
C MET A 51 12.49 -13.95 -6.99
N VAL A 52 13.17 -13.17 -7.83
CA VAL A 52 13.65 -13.62 -9.14
C VAL A 52 14.68 -14.74 -9.00
N GLN A 53 15.56 -14.63 -8.00
CA GLN A 53 16.54 -15.67 -7.67
C GLN A 53 15.95 -16.87 -6.91
N ALA A 54 14.62 -16.93 -6.74
CA ALA A 54 13.92 -18.01 -6.08
C ALA A 54 14.41 -18.34 -4.66
N ARG A 55 14.82 -17.33 -3.88
CA ARG A 55 15.23 -17.54 -2.49
C ARG A 55 14.06 -18.08 -1.65
N PRO A 56 14.28 -19.09 -0.79
CA PRO A 56 13.24 -19.64 0.10
C PRO A 56 12.54 -18.55 0.91
N GLY A 57 11.23 -18.67 1.15
CA GLY A 57 10.45 -17.71 1.93
C GLY A 57 9.98 -16.46 1.15
N THR A 58 10.50 -16.20 -0.05
CA THR A 58 10.12 -15.01 -0.84
C THR A 58 8.87 -15.23 -1.66
N ARG A 59 8.62 -16.49 -2.08
CA ARG A 59 7.45 -16.85 -2.90
C ARG A 59 6.19 -16.87 -2.06
N GLU A 60 6.31 -17.35 -0.83
CA GLU A 60 5.26 -17.42 0.19
C GLU A 60 4.71 -16.02 0.51
N ARG A 61 5.57 -15.01 0.56
CA ARG A 61 5.16 -13.60 0.76
C ARG A 61 4.36 -13.03 -0.41
N ALA A 62 4.58 -13.55 -1.61
CA ALA A 62 3.90 -13.15 -2.84
C ALA A 62 2.64 -13.98 -3.13
N GLU A 63 2.28 -14.95 -2.27
CA GLU A 63 1.08 -15.75 -2.46
C GLU A 63 -0.16 -14.88 -2.51
N LEU A 64 -1.05 -15.18 -3.44
CA LEU A 64 -2.34 -14.50 -3.54
C LEU A 64 -3.30 -15.07 -2.50
N GLY A 65 -4.15 -14.18 -1.96
CA GLY A 65 -5.22 -14.57 -1.04
C GLY A 65 -6.40 -15.23 -1.75
N ALA A 66 -7.39 -15.64 -0.96
CA ALA A 66 -8.65 -16.21 -1.45
C ALA A 66 -9.45 -15.20 -2.31
N ASP A 67 -9.38 -13.91 -2.00
CA ASP A 67 -9.91 -12.83 -2.82
C ASP A 67 -8.79 -12.19 -3.66
N ILE A 68 -8.52 -12.81 -4.81
CA ILE A 68 -7.47 -12.38 -5.74
C ILE A 68 -7.76 -10.97 -6.28
N GLU A 69 -9.02 -10.64 -6.54
CA GLU A 69 -9.43 -9.34 -7.10
C GLU A 69 -9.24 -8.20 -6.09
N GLY A 70 -9.35 -8.50 -4.79
CA GLY A 70 -9.07 -7.59 -3.68
C GLY A 70 -7.63 -7.59 -3.17
N THR A 71 -6.66 -8.16 -3.91
CA THR A 71 -5.26 -8.31 -3.44
C THR A 71 -4.26 -7.55 -4.33
N ALA A 72 -3.38 -6.76 -3.68
CA ALA A 72 -2.18 -6.22 -4.30
C ALA A 72 -0.92 -6.93 -3.75
N VAL A 73 0.07 -7.16 -4.61
CA VAL A 73 1.37 -7.68 -4.18
C VAL A 73 2.40 -6.57 -4.15
N GLN A 74 3.01 -6.34 -2.99
CA GLN A 74 4.00 -5.28 -2.82
C GLN A 74 5.42 -5.78 -3.11
N ILE A 75 6.10 -5.13 -4.05
CA ILE A 75 7.52 -5.38 -4.38
C ILE A 75 8.41 -4.23 -3.89
N ALA A 76 9.67 -4.57 -3.61
CA ALA A 76 10.71 -3.61 -3.21
C ALA A 76 12.05 -3.94 -3.87
N GLY A 77 12.84 -2.92 -4.18
CA GLY A 77 14.12 -3.11 -4.83
C GLY A 77 14.86 -1.79 -5.04
N ARG A 78 16.00 -1.88 -5.73
CA ARG A 78 16.92 -0.77 -6.01
C ARG A 78 17.47 -0.78 -7.44
N GLU A 79 17.05 -1.74 -8.25
CA GLU A 79 17.56 -1.95 -9.59
C GLU A 79 16.38 -2.25 -10.50
N ALA A 80 16.30 -1.51 -11.61
CA ALA A 80 15.17 -1.55 -12.54
C ALA A 80 14.92 -2.96 -13.07
N HIS A 81 15.99 -3.67 -13.45
CA HIS A 81 15.92 -5.05 -13.93
C HIS A 81 15.20 -5.98 -12.96
N TRP A 82 15.61 -6.01 -11.69
CA TRP A 82 15.01 -6.91 -10.70
C TRP A 82 13.57 -6.53 -10.38
N MET A 83 13.26 -5.24 -10.29
CA MET A 83 11.90 -4.75 -10.05
C MET A 83 10.95 -5.14 -11.19
N ALA A 84 11.36 -4.93 -12.43
CA ALA A 84 10.59 -5.29 -13.63
C ALA A 84 10.33 -6.80 -13.71
N GLU A 85 11.37 -7.60 -13.51
CA GLU A 85 11.26 -9.07 -13.58
C GLU A 85 10.41 -9.64 -12.43
N ALA A 86 10.54 -9.10 -11.23
CA ALA A 86 9.65 -9.47 -10.12
C ALA A 86 8.20 -9.10 -10.43
N ALA A 87 7.94 -7.90 -10.98
CA ALA A 87 6.59 -7.49 -11.36
C ALA A 87 5.96 -8.45 -12.38
N ARG A 88 6.70 -8.85 -13.43
CA ARG A 88 6.25 -9.87 -14.39
C ARG A 88 5.92 -11.20 -13.72
N GLN A 89 6.83 -11.72 -12.91
CA GLN A 89 6.60 -13.00 -12.23
C GLN A 89 5.41 -12.97 -11.28
N VAL A 90 5.17 -11.84 -10.62
CA VAL A 90 4.01 -11.63 -9.74
C VAL A 90 2.71 -11.54 -10.56
N ALA A 91 2.72 -10.78 -11.66
CA ALA A 91 1.58 -10.64 -12.56
C ALA A 91 1.21 -11.98 -13.24
N ASP A 92 2.20 -12.72 -13.74
CA ASP A 92 2.02 -14.05 -14.34
C ASP A 92 1.43 -15.08 -13.36
N ARG A 93 1.61 -14.85 -12.05
CA ARG A 93 1.00 -15.66 -10.98
C ARG A 93 -0.44 -15.25 -10.65
N GLY A 94 -0.97 -14.22 -11.32
CA GLY A 94 -2.35 -13.78 -11.21
C GLY A 94 -2.57 -12.53 -10.36
N ALA A 95 -1.52 -11.83 -9.90
CA ALA A 95 -1.71 -10.60 -9.15
C ALA A 95 -2.43 -9.55 -10.01
N ARG A 96 -3.44 -8.90 -9.44
CA ARG A 96 -4.26 -7.89 -10.14
C ARG A 96 -3.74 -6.47 -9.99
N ILE A 97 -2.92 -6.24 -8.97
CA ILE A 97 -2.28 -4.95 -8.69
C ILE A 97 -0.85 -5.21 -8.20
N ILE A 98 0.11 -4.46 -8.74
CA ILE A 98 1.49 -4.44 -8.23
C ILE A 98 1.68 -3.14 -7.44
N ASP A 99 2.08 -3.25 -6.17
CA ASP A 99 2.41 -2.08 -5.34
C ASP A 99 3.93 -1.93 -5.19
N ILE A 100 4.44 -0.71 -5.34
CA ILE A 100 5.87 -0.41 -5.15
C ILE A 100 6.08 0.12 -3.73
N ASN A 101 6.96 -0.54 -2.97
CA ASN A 101 7.41 -0.02 -1.69
C ASN A 101 8.49 1.06 -1.86
N MET A 102 8.14 2.28 -1.51
CA MET A 102 9.07 3.40 -1.34
C MET A 102 9.00 3.98 0.08
N GLY A 103 8.41 3.25 1.03
CA GLY A 103 8.11 3.77 2.37
C GLY A 103 8.87 3.10 3.52
N CYS A 104 9.46 1.92 3.31
CA CYS A 104 10.09 1.16 4.40
C CYS A 104 11.31 1.92 4.97
N PRO A 105 11.38 2.19 6.29
CA PRO A 105 12.49 2.91 6.90
C PRO A 105 13.60 1.99 7.45
N ALA A 106 13.40 0.66 7.40
CA ALA A 106 14.29 -0.31 8.03
C ALA A 106 15.70 -0.25 7.41
N LYS A 107 16.74 -0.25 8.25
CA LYS A 107 18.14 -0.12 7.82
C LYS A 107 18.56 -1.14 6.77
N LYS A 108 18.10 -2.41 6.91
CA LYS A 108 18.36 -3.49 5.94
C LYS A 108 17.86 -3.15 4.52
N VAL A 109 16.83 -2.30 4.41
CA VAL A 109 16.25 -1.85 3.15
C VAL A 109 16.90 -0.54 2.68
N THR A 110 17.00 0.45 3.58
CA THR A 110 17.49 1.79 3.21
C THR A 110 18.98 1.83 2.89
N ASN A 111 19.81 0.97 3.50
CA ASN A 111 21.24 0.91 3.19
C ASN A 111 21.53 0.40 1.77
N GLY A 112 20.57 -0.30 1.16
CA GLY A 112 20.66 -0.77 -0.21
C GLY A 112 19.91 0.12 -1.20
N TRP A 113 19.71 1.41 -0.92
CA TRP A 113 18.99 2.36 -1.80
C TRP A 113 17.57 1.89 -2.18
N SER A 114 16.86 1.26 -1.25
CA SER A 114 15.48 0.80 -1.43
C SER A 114 14.55 1.39 -0.38
N GLY A 115 13.24 1.20 -0.55
CA GLY A 115 12.22 1.76 0.32
C GLY A 115 12.34 3.29 0.40
N SER A 116 12.25 3.84 1.59
CA SER A 116 12.28 5.30 1.80
C SER A 116 13.62 5.98 1.49
N ALA A 117 14.71 5.23 1.28
CA ALA A 117 15.97 5.82 0.79
C ALA A 117 15.83 6.40 -0.64
N LEU A 118 14.92 5.85 -1.43
CA LEU A 118 14.62 6.33 -2.79
C LEU A 118 14.09 7.77 -2.79
N MET A 119 13.50 8.24 -1.68
CA MET A 119 13.06 9.64 -1.56
C MET A 119 14.22 10.64 -1.60
N ARG A 120 15.47 10.20 -1.35
CA ARG A 120 16.67 11.05 -1.50
C ARG A 120 17.23 11.06 -2.92
N ALA A 121 16.72 10.21 -3.80
CA ALA A 121 17.15 10.09 -5.18
C ALA A 121 15.92 9.97 -6.12
N PRO A 122 15.12 11.04 -6.28
CA PRO A 122 13.88 11.00 -7.07
C PRO A 122 14.06 10.51 -8.51
N ASP A 123 15.20 10.78 -9.15
CA ASP A 123 15.48 10.28 -10.50
C ASP A 123 15.72 8.78 -10.53
N HIS A 124 16.36 8.24 -9.49
CA HIS A 124 16.49 6.80 -9.37
C HIS A 124 15.13 6.16 -9.07
N ALA A 125 14.36 6.76 -8.17
CA ALA A 125 13.01 6.34 -7.83
C ALA A 125 12.11 6.26 -9.09
N LEU A 126 12.13 7.29 -9.93
CA LEU A 126 11.37 7.34 -11.17
C LEU A 126 11.76 6.20 -12.13
N ARG A 127 13.07 5.98 -12.35
CA ARG A 127 13.53 4.87 -13.20
C ARG A 127 13.06 3.50 -12.74
N LEU A 128 12.91 3.29 -11.42
CA LEU A 128 12.37 2.04 -10.89
C LEU A 128 10.86 1.93 -11.11
N ILE A 129 10.13 3.04 -11.00
CA ILE A 129 8.68 3.09 -11.26
C ILE A 129 8.41 2.80 -12.74
N GLU A 130 9.07 3.51 -13.66
CA GLU A 130 8.93 3.32 -15.10
C GLU A 130 9.20 1.86 -15.49
N ALA A 131 10.29 1.29 -14.97
CA ALA A 131 10.64 -0.11 -15.25
C ALA A 131 9.57 -1.12 -14.79
N VAL A 132 8.83 -0.83 -13.72
CA VAL A 132 7.73 -1.71 -13.26
C VAL A 132 6.49 -1.49 -14.10
N VAL A 133 6.12 -0.23 -14.37
CA VAL A 133 4.94 0.11 -15.19
C VAL A 133 5.09 -0.46 -16.60
N ASP A 134 6.25 -0.30 -17.23
CA ASP A 134 6.52 -0.80 -18.58
C ASP A 134 6.58 -2.34 -18.65
N ALA A 135 6.70 -3.03 -17.51
CA ALA A 135 6.88 -4.47 -17.46
C ALA A 135 5.57 -5.26 -17.36
N VAL A 136 4.45 -4.64 -16.99
CA VAL A 136 3.18 -5.34 -16.72
C VAL A 136 1.96 -4.56 -17.23
N ASP A 137 0.92 -5.28 -17.64
CA ASP A 137 -0.36 -4.67 -18.05
C ASP A 137 -1.31 -4.38 -16.87
N VAL A 138 -1.05 -4.97 -15.70
CA VAL A 138 -1.86 -4.76 -14.50
C VAL A 138 -1.53 -3.40 -13.85
N PRO A 139 -2.50 -2.74 -13.19
CA PRO A 139 -2.25 -1.47 -12.53
C PRO A 139 -1.10 -1.51 -11.53
N VAL A 140 -0.25 -0.48 -11.58
CA VAL A 140 0.85 -0.28 -10.63
C VAL A 140 0.50 0.84 -9.65
N THR A 141 0.71 0.60 -8.37
CA THR A 141 0.48 1.55 -7.27
C THR A 141 1.78 1.85 -6.53
N LEU A 142 1.82 2.97 -5.80
CA LEU A 142 3.01 3.39 -5.06
C LEU A 142 2.67 3.66 -3.60
N LYS A 143 3.41 3.04 -2.68
CA LYS A 143 3.34 3.37 -1.25
C LYS A 143 4.62 4.05 -0.76
N THR A 144 4.50 5.28 -0.28
CA THR A 144 5.63 6.08 0.22
C THR A 144 5.32 6.79 1.55
N ARG A 145 6.22 7.69 1.95
CA ARG A 145 6.18 8.56 3.14
C ARG A 145 6.06 10.03 2.72
N LEU A 146 6.00 10.94 3.69
CA LEU A 146 6.04 12.39 3.40
C LEU A 146 7.39 12.85 2.84
N GLY A 147 8.46 12.14 3.17
CA GLY A 147 9.81 12.60 2.93
C GLY A 147 10.87 11.74 3.62
N TRP A 148 12.14 12.10 3.44
CA TRP A 148 13.23 11.49 4.20
C TRP A 148 13.24 12.00 5.66
N ASP A 149 13.17 13.30 5.85
CA ASP A 149 13.12 14.00 7.13
C ASP A 149 12.33 15.32 6.99
N GLY A 150 12.38 16.19 8.00
CA GLY A 150 11.65 17.46 8.00
C GLY A 150 12.12 18.46 6.95
N ASP A 151 13.38 18.35 6.51
CA ASP A 151 13.97 19.24 5.50
C ASP A 151 13.75 18.74 4.07
N CYS A 152 13.29 17.49 3.93
CA CYS A 152 13.07 16.82 2.65
C CYS A 152 11.66 16.23 2.58
N LEU A 153 10.64 17.09 2.44
CA LEU A 153 9.22 16.73 2.27
C LEU A 153 8.81 16.71 0.79
N ASN A 154 9.42 15.83 0.01
CA ASN A 154 9.29 15.79 -1.45
C ASN A 154 8.24 14.79 -1.98
N ALA A 155 7.35 14.28 -1.12
CA ALA A 155 6.27 13.39 -1.57
C ALA A 155 5.39 13.96 -2.71
N PRO A 156 5.01 15.26 -2.72
CA PRO A 156 4.23 15.82 -3.83
C PRO A 156 4.96 15.79 -5.17
N GLU A 157 6.27 16.01 -5.18
CA GLU A 157 7.08 15.94 -6.40
C GLU A 157 7.18 14.51 -6.92
N ILE A 158 7.51 13.55 -6.04
CA ILE A 158 7.60 12.13 -6.39
C ILE A 158 6.25 11.62 -6.89
N ALA A 159 5.14 12.03 -6.26
CA ALA A 159 3.80 11.63 -6.64
C ALA A 159 3.44 12.08 -8.07
N ARG A 160 3.70 13.34 -8.43
CA ARG A 160 3.47 13.85 -9.80
C ARG A 160 4.27 13.06 -10.84
N ARG A 161 5.53 12.79 -10.54
CA ARG A 161 6.40 12.03 -11.45
C ARG A 161 5.93 10.59 -11.59
N ALA A 162 5.51 9.97 -10.49
CA ALA A 162 4.97 8.61 -10.48
C ALA A 162 3.66 8.51 -11.28
N GLU A 163 2.74 9.45 -11.09
CA GLU A 163 1.51 9.55 -11.89
C GLU A 163 1.83 9.70 -13.38
N GLY A 164 2.75 10.61 -13.74
CA GLY A 164 3.19 10.80 -15.13
C GLY A 164 3.83 9.55 -15.75
N ALA A 165 4.44 8.68 -14.93
CA ALA A 165 4.97 7.38 -15.34
C ALA A 165 3.91 6.27 -15.41
N GLY A 166 2.65 6.54 -15.06
CA GLY A 166 1.53 5.59 -15.17
C GLY A 166 1.11 4.92 -13.87
N VAL A 167 1.62 5.34 -12.70
CA VAL A 167 1.11 4.87 -11.40
C VAL A 167 -0.36 5.27 -11.24
N ARG A 168 -1.20 4.31 -10.84
CA ARG A 168 -2.66 4.45 -10.82
C ARG A 168 -3.27 4.78 -9.46
N MET A 169 -2.50 4.65 -8.37
CA MET A 169 -2.92 5.03 -7.01
C MET A 169 -1.68 5.22 -6.13
N ILE A 170 -1.74 6.19 -5.20
CA ILE A 170 -0.62 6.55 -4.33
C ILE A 170 -1.06 6.47 -2.86
N THR A 171 -0.31 5.75 -2.04
CA THR A 171 -0.51 5.72 -0.58
C THR A 171 0.60 6.50 0.13
N ILE A 172 0.23 7.44 0.99
CA ILE A 172 1.17 8.24 1.78
C ILE A 172 1.05 7.90 3.26
N HIS A 173 2.11 7.36 3.84
CA HIS A 173 2.24 7.35 5.30
C HIS A 173 2.59 8.77 5.77
N GLY A 174 1.75 9.36 6.63
CA GLY A 174 1.88 10.72 7.16
C GLY A 174 3.09 10.94 8.09
N ARG A 175 4.20 10.25 7.87
CA ARG A 175 5.46 10.45 8.57
C ARG A 175 6.60 10.48 7.57
N THR A 176 7.67 11.17 7.91
CA THR A 176 8.96 11.07 7.22
C THR A 176 9.64 9.74 7.55
N ARG A 177 10.69 9.38 6.81
CA ARG A 177 11.51 8.21 7.11
C ARG A 177 12.12 8.31 8.50
N CYS A 178 12.73 9.45 8.84
CA CYS A 178 13.48 9.63 10.09
C CYS A 178 12.61 9.58 11.35
N GLN A 179 11.31 9.85 11.23
CA GLN A 179 10.36 9.63 12.32
C GLN A 179 10.12 8.15 12.62
N PHE A 180 10.32 7.23 11.66
CA PHE A 180 9.90 5.83 11.76
C PHE A 180 8.41 5.72 12.16
N TYR A 181 8.15 5.44 13.43
CA TYR A 181 6.83 5.37 14.06
C TYR A 181 6.72 6.26 15.30
N LYS A 182 7.70 7.14 15.54
CA LYS A 182 7.69 8.15 16.61
C LYS A 182 6.75 9.31 16.23
N GLY A 183 6.35 10.09 17.23
CA GLY A 183 5.41 11.19 17.05
C GLY A 183 4.07 10.71 16.51
N THR A 184 3.33 11.62 15.89
CA THR A 184 2.03 11.37 15.25
C THR A 184 2.15 11.42 13.74
N ALA A 185 1.27 10.70 13.03
CA ALA A 185 1.09 10.91 11.60
C ALA A 185 0.51 12.31 11.35
N ASP A 186 1.16 13.08 10.50
CA ASP A 186 0.66 14.35 9.99
C ASP A 186 -0.18 14.08 8.73
N TRP A 187 -1.50 14.00 8.93
CA TRP A 187 -2.44 13.81 7.82
C TRP A 187 -2.66 15.08 7.01
N ALA A 188 -2.49 16.26 7.61
CA ALA A 188 -2.63 17.52 6.89
C ALA A 188 -1.52 17.68 5.82
N ALA A 189 -0.30 17.24 6.12
CA ALA A 189 0.80 17.21 5.15
C ALA A 189 0.51 16.34 3.90
N ILE A 190 -0.40 15.37 3.98
CA ILE A 190 -0.81 14.53 2.84
C ILE A 190 -1.62 15.35 1.81
N ARG A 191 -2.30 16.43 2.23
CA ARG A 191 -3.09 17.33 1.36
C ARG A 191 -2.26 17.84 0.18
N ALA A 192 -1.01 18.21 0.43
CA ALA A 192 -0.10 18.69 -0.62
C ALA A 192 0.17 17.64 -1.71
N VAL A 193 0.11 16.34 -1.37
CA VAL A 193 0.20 15.25 -2.37
C VAL A 193 -1.12 15.14 -3.13
N LYS A 194 -2.25 15.15 -2.42
CA LYS A 194 -3.58 15.06 -3.05
C LYS A 194 -3.84 16.21 -4.03
N ASP A 195 -3.38 17.41 -3.74
CA ASP A 195 -3.54 18.56 -4.62
C ASP A 195 -2.58 18.55 -5.81
N ALA A 196 -1.52 17.73 -5.74
CA ALA A 196 -0.51 17.66 -6.77
C ALA A 196 -0.84 16.64 -7.88
N VAL A 197 -1.75 15.68 -7.65
CA VAL A 197 -2.02 14.56 -8.57
C VAL A 197 -3.52 14.37 -8.84
N GLY A 198 -3.86 13.80 -9.99
CA GLY A 198 -5.22 13.42 -10.36
C GLY A 198 -5.59 11.99 -9.92
N VAL A 199 -4.62 11.09 -9.79
CA VAL A 199 -4.84 9.73 -9.31
C VAL A 199 -5.28 9.67 -7.84
N PRO A 200 -6.00 8.61 -7.43
CA PRO A 200 -6.41 8.40 -6.06
C PRO A 200 -5.24 8.42 -5.06
N VAL A 201 -5.40 9.14 -3.96
CA VAL A 201 -4.45 9.22 -2.85
C VAL A 201 -5.06 8.60 -1.59
N ILE A 202 -4.31 7.72 -0.93
CA ILE A 202 -4.73 7.00 0.27
C ILE A 202 -3.91 7.46 1.47
N ALA A 203 -4.59 7.94 2.52
CA ALA A 203 -3.95 8.38 3.75
C ALA A 203 -3.61 7.19 4.66
N ASN A 204 -2.39 7.15 5.19
CA ASN A 204 -1.92 6.09 6.06
C ASN A 204 -1.24 6.63 7.33
N GLY A 205 -1.37 5.88 8.42
CA GLY A 205 -0.69 6.13 9.71
C GLY A 205 -1.66 6.52 10.81
N ASP A 206 -1.53 5.88 11.97
CA ASP A 206 -2.29 6.17 13.21
C ASP A 206 -3.82 6.10 13.08
N ILE A 207 -4.31 5.38 12.08
CA ILE A 207 -5.73 5.08 11.91
C ILE A 207 -6.01 3.78 12.67
N THR A 208 -6.84 3.87 13.70
CA THR A 208 -7.15 2.79 14.66
C THR A 208 -8.63 2.51 14.83
N ASP A 209 -9.48 3.38 14.29
CA ASP A 209 -10.94 3.38 14.43
C ASP A 209 -11.57 4.32 13.40
N THR A 210 -12.90 4.33 13.34
CA THR A 210 -13.68 5.19 12.45
C THR A 210 -13.42 6.68 12.71
N ALA A 211 -13.26 7.10 13.96
CA ALA A 211 -13.05 8.51 14.31
C ALA A 211 -11.69 9.03 13.78
N SER A 212 -10.63 8.26 13.94
CA SER A 212 -9.31 8.55 13.36
C SER A 212 -9.34 8.49 11.84
N ALA A 213 -10.07 7.55 11.22
CA ALA A 213 -10.24 7.51 9.77
C ALA A 213 -10.94 8.78 9.23
N ARG A 214 -12.03 9.23 9.86
CA ARG A 214 -12.73 10.47 9.48
C ARG A 214 -11.83 11.69 9.61
N ARG A 215 -11.03 11.80 10.68
CA ARG A 215 -10.07 12.90 10.85
C ARG A 215 -8.96 12.85 9.80
N ALA A 216 -8.43 11.66 9.49
CA ALA A 216 -7.41 11.50 8.46
C ALA A 216 -7.93 11.95 7.09
N LEU A 217 -9.14 11.52 6.71
CA LEU A 217 -9.80 11.95 5.48
C LEU A 217 -10.05 13.46 5.45
N ALA A 218 -10.59 14.03 6.53
CA ALA A 218 -10.88 15.46 6.60
C ALA A 218 -9.62 16.34 6.49
N GLN A 219 -8.51 15.93 7.11
CA GLN A 219 -7.26 16.71 7.08
C GLN A 219 -6.50 16.56 5.76
N SER A 220 -6.44 15.35 5.22
CA SER A 220 -5.70 15.05 4.00
C SER A 220 -6.48 15.32 2.71
N GLY A 221 -7.82 15.28 2.78
CA GLY A 221 -8.71 15.19 1.63
C GLY A 221 -8.42 14.00 0.71
N ALA A 222 -7.80 12.94 1.26
CA ALA A 222 -7.52 11.70 0.56
C ALA A 222 -8.81 10.98 0.14
N ASP A 223 -8.72 10.13 -0.88
CA ASP A 223 -9.84 9.36 -1.43
C ASP A 223 -10.13 8.09 -0.61
N GLY A 224 -9.22 7.75 0.31
CA GLY A 224 -9.33 6.58 1.16
C GLY A 224 -8.31 6.56 2.28
N VAL A 225 -8.40 5.51 3.10
CA VAL A 225 -7.48 5.27 4.20
C VAL A 225 -6.85 3.89 4.13
N MET A 226 -5.62 3.76 4.61
CA MET A 226 -4.95 2.49 4.78
C MET A 226 -4.62 2.26 6.26
N VAL A 227 -5.05 1.11 6.79
CA VAL A 227 -4.93 0.71 8.19
C VAL A 227 -3.83 -0.34 8.33
N GLY A 228 -2.88 -0.10 9.23
CA GLY A 228 -1.81 -1.05 9.56
C GLY A 228 -1.99 -1.64 10.94
N ARG A 229 -1.22 -1.13 11.91
CA ARG A 229 -1.21 -1.61 13.30
C ARG A 229 -2.60 -1.62 13.97
N GLY A 230 -3.51 -0.72 13.58
CA GLY A 230 -4.87 -0.68 14.11
C GLY A 230 -5.67 -1.97 13.89
N ALA A 231 -5.39 -2.70 12.81
CA ALA A 231 -6.09 -3.94 12.45
C ALA A 231 -5.60 -5.18 13.22
N ARG A 232 -4.49 -5.08 13.98
CA ARG A 232 -3.93 -6.24 14.69
C ARG A 232 -4.90 -6.68 15.80
N GLY A 233 -5.27 -7.95 15.78
CA GLY A 233 -6.27 -8.52 16.69
C GLY A 233 -7.70 -8.05 16.42
N LYS A 234 -7.95 -7.34 15.31
CA LYS A 234 -9.27 -6.82 14.90
C LYS A 234 -9.42 -6.92 13.38
N PRO A 235 -9.45 -8.13 12.79
CA PRO A 235 -9.53 -8.32 11.35
C PRO A 235 -10.75 -7.66 10.70
N TRP A 236 -11.86 -7.52 11.44
CA TRP A 236 -13.09 -6.83 11.02
C TRP A 236 -12.99 -5.29 10.99
N LEU A 237 -11.93 -4.68 11.56
CA LEU A 237 -11.86 -3.23 11.76
C LEU A 237 -12.00 -2.45 10.44
N LEU A 238 -11.42 -2.96 9.36
CA LEU A 238 -11.47 -2.28 8.06
C LEU A 238 -12.90 -2.25 7.52
N ALA A 239 -13.62 -3.37 7.62
CA ALA A 239 -15.01 -3.47 7.22
C ALA A 239 -15.91 -2.57 8.09
N GLN A 240 -15.63 -2.49 9.40
CA GLN A 240 -16.31 -1.57 10.30
C GLN A 240 -16.11 -0.10 9.89
N ILE A 241 -14.86 0.32 9.65
CA ILE A 241 -14.56 1.68 9.18
C ILE A 241 -15.26 1.94 7.84
N ALA A 242 -15.22 1.01 6.90
CA ALA A 242 -15.85 1.16 5.60
C ALA A 242 -17.38 1.32 5.72
N ALA A 243 -18.04 0.47 6.52
CA ALA A 243 -19.46 0.54 6.78
C ALA A 243 -19.87 1.87 7.43
N ASP A 244 -19.15 2.29 8.48
CA ASP A 244 -19.44 3.53 9.17
C ASP A 244 -19.27 4.75 8.26
N LEU A 245 -18.23 4.78 7.42
CA LEU A 245 -18.00 5.87 6.46
C LEU A 245 -19.10 5.94 5.40
N ALA A 246 -19.63 4.79 4.96
CA ALA A 246 -20.71 4.69 4.00
C ALA A 246 -22.12 4.85 4.61
N GLY A 247 -22.25 4.84 5.93
CA GLY A 247 -23.56 4.82 6.62
C GLY A 247 -24.31 3.50 6.46
N GLY A 248 -23.59 2.40 6.21
CA GLY A 248 -24.16 1.05 6.03
C GLY A 248 -24.12 0.21 7.32
N PRO A 249 -24.66 -1.02 7.27
CA PRO A 249 -24.56 -1.96 8.38
C PRO A 249 -23.11 -2.40 8.59
N GLY A 250 -22.66 -2.42 9.84
CA GLY A 250 -21.34 -2.91 10.22
C GLY A 250 -21.18 -4.42 10.00
N PRO A 251 -19.95 -4.94 10.00
CA PRO A 251 -19.71 -6.39 9.93
C PRO A 251 -20.21 -7.07 11.21
N GLU A 252 -20.52 -8.36 11.10
CA GLU A 252 -20.69 -9.21 12.28
C GLU A 252 -19.33 -9.38 12.97
N ILE A 253 -19.22 -8.91 14.21
CA ILE A 253 -18.00 -9.02 14.98
C ILE A 253 -18.04 -10.33 15.75
N PRO A 254 -17.05 -11.24 15.57
CA PRO A 254 -17.02 -12.48 16.33
C PRO A 254 -16.91 -12.23 17.83
N GLU A 255 -17.65 -13.02 18.62
CA GLU A 255 -17.60 -12.98 20.08
C GLU A 255 -17.34 -14.38 20.65
N GLY A 256 -16.80 -14.44 21.87
CA GLY A 256 -16.59 -15.69 22.60
C GLY A 256 -15.73 -16.70 21.83
N ALA A 257 -16.24 -17.91 21.64
CA ALA A 257 -15.54 -19.00 20.96
C ALA A 257 -15.27 -18.73 19.47
N ALA A 258 -16.00 -17.80 18.83
CA ALA A 258 -15.78 -17.44 17.43
C ALA A 258 -14.53 -16.55 17.22
N LEU A 259 -13.87 -16.11 18.30
CA LEU A 259 -12.61 -15.36 18.27
C LEU A 259 -11.35 -16.26 18.26
N VAL A 260 -11.51 -17.58 18.49
CA VAL A 260 -10.42 -18.55 18.69
C VAL A 260 -10.19 -19.39 17.44
#